data_AF-A0A2V6EHT4-F1
#
_entry.id   AF-A0A2V6EHT4-F1
#
_cell.length_a   1.000
_cell.length_b   1.000
_cell.length_c   1.000
_cell.angle_alpha   90.00
_cell.angle_beta   90.00
_cell.angle_gamma   90.00
#
_symmetry.space_group_name_H-M   'P 1'
#
loop_
_entity.id
_entity.type
_entity.pdbx_description
1 polymer ?
#
loop_
_entity_poly.entity_id
_entity_poly.type
_entity_poly.pdbx_seq_one_letter_code
_entity_poly.pdbx_strand_id
1 'polypeptide(L)'
;KLRLTNLTKLTLDTGWWTRYRSRTENPDLNPNFVFPQAIPDLSHGQHTAIPRTDNDTNDPNLLQVIANTAGFHFATIEQGGNSLYPSMAQRAISVEVLRILISIGPTETMHFQTWQDKAGNAPQVTAFDPVNNNTTTFPDLNAPPFGGEDFQTNLIMPEPCPFISSTLPVCSIIRPTETNGIAVGVVNFLTNMGLFIGQSSAFFNFLHQLAQEADAAHRTGA
;
A
#
# COMPACT_ATOMS: atom_id res chain seq x y z
N LYS A 1 -18.69 17.24 -9.68
CA LYS A 1 -17.23 17.34 -9.92
C LYS A 1 -16.67 15.93 -9.88
N LEU A 2 -16.26 15.36 -11.02
CA LEU A 2 -15.78 13.97 -11.06
C LEU A 2 -14.39 13.94 -10.41
N ARG A 3 -14.22 13.09 -9.40
CA ARG A 3 -12.90 12.79 -8.82
C ARG A 3 -12.24 11.73 -9.70
N LEU A 4 -10.91 11.81 -9.83
CA LEU A 4 -10.14 10.73 -10.45
C LEU A 4 -10.27 9.45 -9.62
N THR A 5 -10.19 9.60 -8.30
CA THR A 5 -10.22 8.50 -7.34
C THR A 5 -11.54 8.39 -6.59
N ASN A 6 -11.96 7.15 -6.35
CA ASN A 6 -13.02 6.78 -5.43
C ASN A 6 -12.40 6.50 -4.07
N LEU A 7 -12.81 7.25 -3.05
CA LEU A 7 -12.32 7.12 -1.68
C LEU A 7 -13.41 6.63 -0.72
N THR A 8 -14.54 6.16 -1.25
CA THR A 8 -15.71 5.75 -0.45
C THR A 8 -16.02 4.25 -0.57
N LYS A 9 -15.32 3.56 -1.48
CA LYS A 9 -15.49 2.13 -1.78
C LYS A 9 -14.15 1.45 -2.02
N LEU A 10 -13.30 1.42 -1.01
CA LEU A 10 -11.94 0.89 -1.08
C LEU A 10 -11.83 -0.51 -0.46
N THR A 11 -11.02 -1.39 -1.03
CA THR A 11 -10.57 -2.65 -0.42
C THR A 11 -9.07 -2.58 -0.25
N LEU A 12 -8.56 -2.55 0.99
CA LEU A 12 -7.16 -2.23 1.27
C LEU A 12 -6.40 -3.48 1.72
N ASP A 13 -5.34 -3.83 0.97
CA ASP A 13 -4.32 -4.74 1.48
C ASP A 13 -3.49 -4.00 2.54
N THR A 14 -3.54 -4.51 3.77
CA THR A 14 -2.76 -4.05 4.93
C THR A 14 -1.62 -5.00 5.28
N GLY A 15 -1.40 -6.03 4.46
CA GLY A 15 -0.27 -6.96 4.59
C GLY A 15 1.08 -6.29 4.34
N TRP A 16 1.11 -5.07 3.79
CA TRP A 16 2.32 -4.25 3.77
C TRP A 16 2.88 -4.01 5.18
N TRP A 17 2.05 -3.98 6.22
CA TRP A 17 2.50 -3.77 7.60
C TRP A 17 3.50 -4.84 8.01
N THR A 18 3.06 -6.10 8.00
CA THR A 18 3.88 -7.25 8.38
C THR A 18 4.95 -7.54 7.33
N ARG A 19 4.71 -7.18 6.05
CA ARG A 19 5.76 -7.22 5.02
C ARG A 19 7.00 -6.47 5.43
N TYR A 20 6.86 -5.24 5.94
CA TYR A 20 8.01 -4.43 6.34
C TYR A 20 8.58 -4.81 7.73
N ARG A 21 7.92 -5.71 8.47
CA ARG A 21 8.38 -6.21 9.78
C ARG A 21 8.95 -7.62 9.75
N SER A 22 8.62 -8.40 8.74
CA SER A 22 9.11 -9.77 8.64
C SER A 22 10.64 -9.80 8.54
N ARG A 23 11.28 -10.57 9.42
CA ARG A 23 12.73 -10.82 9.39
C ARG A 23 13.13 -11.92 8.42
N THR A 24 12.19 -12.75 7.98
CA THR A 24 12.47 -13.96 7.19
C THR A 24 11.97 -13.87 5.76
N GLU A 25 10.97 -13.03 5.49
CA GLU A 25 10.28 -13.00 4.20
C GLU A 25 10.59 -11.74 3.40
N ASN A 26 10.76 -11.92 2.09
CA ASN A 26 10.88 -10.84 1.12
C ASN A 26 10.09 -11.25 -0.14
N PRO A 27 9.13 -10.45 -0.63
CA PRO A 27 8.38 -10.77 -1.84
C PRO A 27 9.25 -10.99 -3.08
N ASP A 28 10.44 -10.38 -3.16
CA ASP A 28 11.38 -10.59 -4.27
C ASP A 28 11.95 -12.03 -4.29
N LEU A 29 12.07 -12.67 -3.12
CA LEU A 29 12.56 -14.06 -2.99
C LEU A 29 11.41 -15.08 -2.85
N ASN A 30 10.33 -14.68 -2.18
CA ASN A 30 9.19 -15.51 -1.80
C ASN A 30 7.89 -14.88 -2.31
N PRO A 31 7.66 -14.79 -3.63
CA PRO A 31 6.54 -14.03 -4.21
C PRO A 31 5.16 -14.59 -3.86
N ASN A 32 5.10 -15.85 -3.41
CA ASN A 32 3.85 -16.51 -3.02
C ASN A 32 3.57 -16.42 -1.51
N PHE A 33 4.46 -15.83 -0.71
CA PHE A 33 4.23 -15.67 0.72
C PHE A 33 3.13 -14.63 0.96
N VAL A 34 2.10 -15.03 1.72
CA VAL A 34 0.99 -14.15 2.08
C VAL A 34 1.27 -13.51 3.43
N PHE A 35 1.54 -12.21 3.40
CA PHE A 35 1.77 -11.43 4.60
C PHE A 35 0.47 -11.24 5.41
N PRO A 36 0.49 -11.49 6.74
CA PRO A 36 -0.69 -11.28 7.57
C PRO A 36 -1.19 -9.82 7.53
N GLN A 37 -2.50 -9.65 7.47
CA GLN A 37 -3.15 -8.34 7.46
C GLN A 37 -3.07 -7.69 8.84
N ALA A 38 -2.63 -6.44 8.93
CA ALA A 38 -2.72 -5.66 10.17
C ALA A 38 -4.17 -5.37 10.54
N ILE A 39 -4.99 -5.03 9.55
CA ILE A 39 -6.43 -4.82 9.72
C ILE A 39 -7.17 -5.78 8.78
N PRO A 40 -7.48 -7.01 9.22
CA PRO A 40 -8.11 -8.02 8.37
C PRO A 40 -9.39 -7.54 7.70
N ASP A 41 -10.22 -6.76 8.40
CA ASP A 41 -11.51 -6.29 7.88
C ASP A 41 -11.37 -5.41 6.64
N LEU A 42 -10.25 -4.67 6.51
CA LEU A 42 -10.00 -3.79 5.35
C LEU A 42 -9.66 -4.57 4.07
N SER A 43 -9.19 -5.81 4.20
CA SER A 43 -8.75 -6.64 3.08
C SER A 43 -9.88 -7.24 2.24
N HIS A 44 -11.12 -7.06 2.69
CA HIS A 44 -12.32 -7.53 2.00
C HIS A 44 -13.47 -6.50 2.12
N GLY A 45 -14.47 -6.59 1.25
CA GLY A 45 -15.57 -5.63 1.23
C GLY A 45 -15.09 -4.22 0.82
N GLN A 46 -15.97 -3.22 0.95
CA GLN A 46 -15.69 -1.85 0.52
C GLN A 46 -15.77 -0.88 1.70
N HIS A 47 -14.75 -0.05 1.87
CA HIS A 47 -14.56 0.80 3.02
C HIS A 47 -14.49 2.27 2.61
N THR A 48 -14.99 3.12 3.51
CA THR A 48 -15.02 4.57 3.30
C THR A 48 -13.80 5.21 3.96
N ALA A 49 -12.98 5.95 3.19
CA ALA A 49 -11.81 6.68 3.67
C ALA A 49 -12.02 8.20 3.74
N ILE A 50 -13.20 8.69 3.34
CA ILE A 50 -13.61 10.08 3.49
C ILE A 50 -15.11 10.15 3.79
N PRO A 51 -15.62 11.10 4.59
CA PRO A 51 -17.05 11.29 4.74
C PRO A 51 -17.73 11.50 3.38
N ARG A 52 -18.82 10.77 3.14
CA ARG A 52 -19.63 10.88 1.91
C ARG A 52 -20.54 12.10 1.97
N THR A 53 -21.11 12.34 3.15
CA THR A 53 -21.95 13.48 3.51
C THR A 53 -21.76 13.78 5.00
N ASP A 54 -22.34 14.89 5.48
CA ASP A 54 -22.32 15.26 6.90
C ASP A 54 -22.93 14.18 7.80
N ASN A 55 -23.80 13.31 7.28
CA ASN A 55 -24.38 12.22 8.06
C ASN A 55 -23.34 11.24 8.60
N ASP A 56 -22.22 11.03 7.88
CA ASP A 56 -21.12 10.17 8.34
C ASP A 56 -20.39 10.75 9.57
N THR A 57 -20.64 12.02 9.91
CA THR A 57 -20.06 12.69 11.09
C THR A 57 -20.93 12.58 12.35
N ASN A 58 -22.17 12.09 12.22
CA ASN A 58 -23.12 12.00 13.33
C ASN A 58 -22.82 10.82 14.27
N ASP A 59 -22.15 9.77 13.78
CA ASP A 59 -21.65 8.67 14.60
C ASP A 59 -20.13 8.81 14.78
N PRO A 60 -19.65 9.11 16.02
CA PRO A 60 -18.22 9.29 16.28
C PRO A 60 -17.40 8.03 16.02
N ASN A 61 -17.96 6.83 16.19
CA ASN A 61 -17.24 5.58 15.94
C ASN A 61 -17.09 5.33 14.43
N LEU A 62 -18.15 5.56 13.65
CA LEU A 62 -18.09 5.49 12.19
C LEU A 62 -17.10 6.52 11.64
N LEU A 63 -17.15 7.76 12.14
CA LEU A 63 -16.19 8.80 11.73
C LEU A 63 -14.75 8.39 12.04
N GLN A 64 -14.50 7.77 13.20
CA GLN A 64 -13.18 7.26 13.56
C GLN A 64 -12.74 6.09 12.66
N VAL A 65 -13.63 5.16 12.33
CA VAL A 65 -13.36 4.10 11.35
C VAL A 65 -13.00 4.68 9.98
N ILE A 66 -13.70 5.72 9.53
CA ILE A 66 -13.38 6.42 8.27
C ILE A 66 -11.99 7.06 8.34
N ALA A 67 -11.68 7.76 9.44
CA ALA A 67 -10.39 8.40 9.64
C ALA A 67 -9.23 7.39 9.71
N ASN A 68 -9.44 6.26 10.39
CA ASN A 68 -8.46 5.18 10.46
C ASN A 68 -8.26 4.53 9.08
N THR A 69 -9.36 4.26 8.37
CA THR A 69 -9.32 3.73 6.99
C THR A 69 -8.52 4.66 6.08
N ALA A 70 -8.69 5.98 6.23
CA ALA A 70 -7.88 6.96 5.51
C ALA A 70 -6.38 6.80 5.82
N GLY A 71 -6.01 6.71 7.10
CA GLY A 71 -4.62 6.51 7.51
C GLY A 71 -3.97 5.27 6.88
N PHE A 72 -4.67 4.14 6.91
CA PHE A 72 -4.20 2.91 6.25
C PHE A 72 -4.20 3.03 4.72
N HIS A 73 -5.18 3.68 4.12
CA HIS A 73 -5.23 3.90 2.68
C HIS A 73 -4.03 4.71 2.18
N PHE A 74 -3.68 5.81 2.85
CA PHE A 74 -2.50 6.59 2.49
C PHE A 74 -1.24 5.74 2.59
N ALA A 75 -1.02 5.02 3.70
CA ALA A 75 0.13 4.12 3.83
C ALA A 75 0.19 3.07 2.71
N THR A 76 -0.96 2.51 2.31
CA THR A 76 -1.09 1.58 1.18
C THR A 76 -0.65 2.21 -0.15
N ILE A 77 -1.01 3.46 -0.43
CA ILE A 77 -0.60 4.18 -1.64
C ILE A 77 0.91 4.45 -1.63
N GLU A 78 1.42 5.00 -0.53
CA GLU A 78 2.83 5.39 -0.41
C GLU A 78 3.74 4.16 -0.43
N GLN A 79 3.32 3.02 0.12
CA GLN A 79 4.04 1.75 -0.01
C GLN A 79 4.16 1.29 -1.47
N GLY A 80 3.11 1.52 -2.27
CA GLY A 80 3.12 1.28 -3.70
C GLY A 80 4.17 2.14 -4.40
N GLY A 81 4.18 3.45 -4.13
CA GLY A 81 5.18 4.39 -4.63
C GLY A 81 6.61 4.01 -4.20
N ASN A 82 6.79 3.72 -2.91
CA ASN A 82 8.04 3.29 -2.31
C ASN A 82 8.67 2.11 -3.06
N SER A 83 7.85 1.18 -3.58
CA SER A 83 8.32 0.03 -4.36
C SER A 83 8.47 0.34 -5.85
N LEU A 84 7.52 1.09 -6.44
CA LEU A 84 7.46 1.36 -7.87
C LEU A 84 8.64 2.21 -8.35
N TYR A 85 8.97 3.30 -7.65
CA TYR A 85 10.03 4.21 -8.06
C TYR A 85 11.41 3.54 -8.21
N PRO A 86 11.94 2.83 -7.20
CA PRO A 86 13.23 2.14 -7.35
C PRO A 86 13.17 0.99 -8.37
N SER A 87 12.03 0.31 -8.51
CA SER A 87 11.85 -0.74 -9.54
C SER A 87 11.93 -0.13 -10.95
N MET A 88 11.23 0.98 -11.19
CA MET A 88 11.26 1.70 -12.47
C MET A 88 12.61 2.37 -12.73
N ALA A 89 13.32 2.82 -11.69
CA ALA A 89 14.66 3.41 -11.84
C ALA A 89 15.66 2.42 -12.45
N GLN A 90 15.52 1.13 -12.15
CA GLN A 90 16.33 0.07 -12.77
C GLN A 90 16.02 -0.12 -14.27
N ARG A 91 14.79 0.24 -14.69
CA ARG A 91 14.32 0.12 -16.09
C ARG A 91 14.55 1.37 -16.93
N ALA A 92 14.74 2.52 -16.29
CA ALA A 92 14.84 3.81 -16.97
C ALA A 92 16.07 3.89 -17.90
N ILE A 93 15.84 4.32 -19.14
CA ILE A 93 16.88 4.50 -20.17
C ILE A 93 17.41 5.95 -20.13
N SER A 94 16.49 6.92 -20.05
CA SER A 94 16.85 8.33 -20.00
C SER A 94 17.40 8.69 -18.63
N VAL A 95 18.56 9.34 -18.60
CA VAL A 95 19.15 9.90 -17.38
C VAL A 95 18.25 10.97 -16.74
N GLU A 96 17.44 11.66 -17.55
CA GLU A 96 16.47 12.64 -17.06
C GLU A 96 15.31 11.94 -16.34
N VAL A 97 14.79 10.85 -16.92
CA VAL A 97 13.75 10.02 -16.28
C VAL A 97 14.30 9.36 -15.02
N LEU A 98 15.52 8.81 -15.07
CA LEU A 98 16.17 8.25 -13.89
C LEU A 98 16.28 9.31 -12.78
N ARG A 99 16.71 10.54 -13.12
CA ARG A 99 16.77 11.65 -12.16
C ARG A 99 15.42 11.94 -11.53
N ILE A 100 14.33 11.92 -12.31
CA ILE A 100 12.97 12.09 -11.79
C ILE A 100 12.64 10.97 -10.79
N LEU A 101 12.84 9.71 -11.19
CA LEU A 101 12.48 8.55 -10.37
C LEU A 101 13.24 8.51 -9.05
N ILE A 102 14.55 8.75 -9.07
CA ILE A 102 15.38 8.75 -7.84
C ILE A 102 15.22 10.01 -7.00
N SER A 103 14.59 11.07 -7.52
CA SER A 103 14.27 12.27 -6.73
C SER A 103 12.90 12.15 -6.05
N ILE A 104 11.91 11.56 -6.73
CA ILE A 104 10.58 11.37 -6.17
C ILE A 104 10.55 10.16 -5.24
N GLY A 105 11.17 9.03 -5.61
CA GLY A 105 11.13 7.80 -4.84
C GLY A 105 11.44 7.95 -3.35
N PRO A 106 12.53 8.63 -2.95
CA PRO A 106 12.82 8.86 -1.52
C PRO A 106 11.75 9.67 -0.79
N THR A 107 11.02 10.55 -1.49
CA THR A 107 9.91 11.32 -0.89
C THR A 107 8.75 10.41 -0.54
N GLU A 108 8.37 9.50 -1.44
CA GLU A 108 7.35 8.48 -1.19
C GLU A 108 7.79 7.51 -0.07
N THR A 109 9.09 7.19 0.04
CA THR A 109 9.62 6.42 1.18
C THR A 109 9.38 7.14 2.52
N MET A 110 9.66 8.45 2.58
CA MET A 110 9.43 9.26 3.79
C MET A 110 7.94 9.37 4.11
N HIS A 111 7.10 9.54 3.08
CA HIS A 111 5.65 9.56 3.25
C HIS A 111 5.14 8.22 3.79
N PHE A 112 5.59 7.09 3.22
CA PHE A 112 5.21 5.75 3.69
C PHE A 112 5.56 5.57 5.17
N GLN A 113 6.76 5.95 5.60
CA GLN A 113 7.14 5.86 7.01
C GLN A 113 6.24 6.71 7.91
N THR A 114 5.93 7.94 7.48
CA THR A 114 5.04 8.85 8.21
C THR A 114 3.63 8.26 8.34
N TRP A 115 3.09 7.72 7.26
CA TRP A 115 1.75 7.14 7.26
C TRP A 115 1.68 5.78 7.95
N GLN A 116 2.74 4.97 7.88
CA GLN A 116 2.86 3.73 8.67
C GLN A 116 2.81 4.04 10.17
N ASP A 117 3.60 5.02 10.64
CA ASP A 117 3.57 5.42 12.06
C ASP A 117 2.18 5.96 12.44
N LYS A 118 1.57 6.78 11.57
CA LYS A 118 0.21 7.28 11.79
C LYS A 118 -0.81 6.16 11.89
N ALA A 119 -0.73 5.15 11.01
CA ALA A 119 -1.59 3.97 11.03
C ALA A 119 -1.39 3.14 12.30
N GLY A 120 -0.16 3.03 12.80
CA GLY A 120 0.17 2.37 14.07
C GLY A 120 -0.39 3.06 15.31
N ASN A 121 -0.71 4.34 15.21
CA ASN A 121 -1.32 5.13 16.28
C ASN A 121 -2.85 5.28 16.10
N ALA A 122 -3.46 4.53 15.18
CA ALA A 122 -4.91 4.56 14.98
C ALA A 122 -5.64 4.09 16.26
N PRO A 123 -6.63 4.86 16.77
CA PRO A 123 -7.43 4.42 17.90
C PRO A 123 -8.17 3.13 17.61
N GLN A 124 -8.26 2.26 18.61
CA GLN A 124 -9.07 1.05 18.54
C GLN A 124 -10.54 1.45 18.45
N VAL A 125 -11.26 0.90 17.47
CA VAL A 125 -12.68 1.21 17.25
C VAL A 125 -13.31 0.12 16.39
N THR A 126 -14.57 -0.19 16.68
CA THR A 126 -15.42 -0.98 15.79
C THR A 126 -16.66 -0.17 15.46
N ALA A 127 -17.00 -0.10 14.18
CA ALA A 127 -18.25 0.52 13.73
C ALA A 127 -18.82 -0.21 12.53
N PHE A 128 -20.14 -0.09 12.36
CA PHE A 128 -20.86 -0.57 11.19
C PHE A 128 -21.12 0.62 10.23
N ASP A 129 -20.72 0.48 8.97
CA ASP A 129 -21.06 1.43 7.91
C ASP A 129 -22.36 0.99 7.22
N PRO A 130 -23.49 1.70 7.42
CA PRO A 130 -24.78 1.29 6.86
C PRO A 130 -24.87 1.40 5.33
N VAL A 131 -23.99 2.18 4.70
CA VAL A 131 -24.04 2.43 3.25
C VAL A 131 -23.23 1.38 2.49
N ASN A 132 -22.05 1.00 3.00
CA ASN A 132 -21.27 -0.11 2.43
C ASN A 132 -21.67 -1.47 3.02
N ASN A 133 -22.49 -1.46 4.08
CA ASN A 133 -23.04 -2.64 4.75
C ASN A 133 -21.96 -3.60 5.27
N ASN A 134 -20.97 -3.05 5.97
CA ASN A 134 -19.92 -3.83 6.62
C ASN A 134 -19.57 -3.27 8.01
N THR A 135 -19.04 -4.17 8.85
CA THR A 135 -18.44 -3.80 10.14
C THR A 135 -16.94 -3.83 9.98
N THR A 136 -16.27 -2.80 10.50
CA THR A 136 -14.81 -2.69 10.47
C THR A 136 -14.30 -2.50 11.88
N THR A 137 -13.35 -3.33 12.28
CA THR A 137 -12.65 -3.28 13.56
C THR A 137 -11.19 -2.89 13.35
N PHE A 138 -10.76 -1.85 14.05
CA PHE A 138 -9.36 -1.53 14.28
C PHE A 138 -8.96 -2.11 15.65
N PRO A 139 -8.23 -3.22 15.70
CA PRO A 139 -7.87 -3.91 16.94
C PRO A 139 -6.65 -3.26 17.62
N ASP A 140 -6.33 -3.76 18.81
CA ASP A 140 -5.00 -3.54 19.39
C ASP A 140 -3.96 -4.40 18.65
N LEU A 141 -3.10 -3.77 17.85
CA LEU A 141 -2.03 -4.49 17.13
C LEU A 141 -0.95 -5.05 18.08
N ASN A 142 -0.88 -4.57 19.33
CA ASN A 142 0.11 -5.02 20.31
C ASN A 142 -0.40 -6.14 21.23
N ALA A 143 -1.66 -6.59 21.08
CA ALA A 143 -2.27 -7.62 21.92
C ALA A 143 -2.71 -8.85 21.09
N PRO A 144 -2.80 -10.05 21.71
CA PRO A 144 -3.31 -11.24 21.03
C PRO A 144 -4.68 -11.02 20.36
N PRO A 145 -4.95 -11.57 19.16
CA PRO A 145 -4.11 -12.54 18.43
C PRO A 145 -2.95 -11.91 17.65
N PHE A 146 -2.82 -10.58 17.67
CA PHE A 146 -1.67 -9.84 17.15
C PHE A 146 -0.55 -9.80 18.22
N GLY A 147 0.29 -8.77 18.16
CA GLY A 147 1.47 -8.63 19.00
C GLY A 147 2.71 -9.27 18.38
N GLY A 148 3.77 -9.39 19.19
CA GLY A 148 5.10 -9.70 18.67
C GLY A 148 5.66 -8.58 17.81
N GLU A 149 6.84 -8.79 17.26
CA GLU A 149 7.56 -7.76 16.51
C GLU A 149 6.89 -7.42 15.17
N ASP A 150 6.21 -8.40 14.55
CA ASP A 150 5.55 -8.22 13.24
C ASP A 150 4.36 -7.27 13.28
N PHE A 151 3.68 -7.16 14.43
CA PHE A 151 2.53 -6.26 14.61
C PHE A 151 2.84 -5.06 15.52
N GLN A 152 4.01 -5.02 16.14
CA GLN A 152 4.40 -3.96 17.06
C GLN A 152 4.25 -2.58 16.38
N THR A 153 3.47 -1.71 17.01
CA THR A 153 3.35 -0.30 16.60
C THR A 153 4.62 0.46 16.98
N ASN A 154 4.81 1.72 16.57
CA ASN A 154 6.00 2.56 16.89
C ASN A 154 7.37 2.13 16.35
N LEU A 155 7.49 0.98 15.69
CA LEU A 155 8.62 0.68 14.83
C LEU A 155 8.41 1.42 13.50
N ILE A 156 9.38 2.18 12.99
CA ILE A 156 9.20 2.96 11.74
C ILE A 156 10.20 2.58 10.64
N MET A 157 11.24 1.84 11.02
CA MET A 157 12.24 1.33 10.08
C MET A 157 11.85 -0.09 9.65
N PRO A 158 12.09 -0.47 8.39
CA PRO A 158 11.94 -1.85 7.95
C PRO A 158 12.87 -2.77 8.75
N GLU A 159 12.33 -3.90 9.22
CA GLU A 159 13.16 -4.94 9.81
C GLU A 159 14.10 -5.55 8.77
N PRO A 160 15.37 -5.84 9.11
CA PRO A 160 16.27 -6.53 8.21
C PRO A 160 15.74 -7.89 7.77
N CYS A 161 15.80 -8.19 6.48
CA CYS A 161 15.37 -9.46 5.89
C CYS A 161 16.36 -9.96 4.83
N PRO A 162 16.22 -11.22 4.35
CA PRO A 162 16.89 -11.68 3.15
C PRO A 162 16.55 -10.79 1.95
N PHE A 163 17.55 -10.41 1.14
CA PHE A 163 17.35 -9.53 -0.02
C PHE A 163 17.61 -10.23 -1.35
N ILE A 164 18.78 -10.02 -1.98
CA ILE A 164 19.11 -10.56 -3.32
C ILE A 164 19.42 -12.06 -3.24
N SER A 165 19.89 -12.54 -2.09
CA SER A 165 20.17 -13.95 -1.84
C SER A 165 19.99 -14.24 -0.36
N SER A 166 19.41 -15.40 -0.03
CA SER A 166 19.30 -15.89 1.34
C SER A 166 20.65 -16.30 1.95
N THR A 167 21.70 -16.38 1.15
CA THR A 167 23.07 -16.68 1.62
C THR A 167 23.85 -15.46 2.10
N LEU A 168 23.35 -14.25 1.81
CA LEU A 168 23.96 -12.99 2.23
C LEU A 168 23.39 -12.53 3.58
N PRO A 169 24.12 -11.67 4.33
CA PRO A 169 23.57 -11.04 5.52
C PRO A 169 22.26 -10.28 5.23
N VAL A 170 21.37 -10.26 6.22
CA VAL A 170 20.10 -9.54 6.14
C VAL A 170 20.30 -8.02 6.11
N CYS A 171 19.42 -7.32 5.40
CA CYS A 171 19.47 -5.86 5.23
C CYS A 171 18.09 -5.24 5.40
N SER A 172 18.04 -4.01 5.92
CA SER A 172 16.83 -3.19 5.89
C SER A 172 16.69 -2.57 4.50
N ILE A 173 15.59 -2.88 3.81
CA ILE A 173 15.38 -2.57 2.39
C ILE A 173 13.96 -2.08 2.12
N ILE A 174 13.80 -1.42 0.97
CA ILE A 174 12.50 -1.33 0.30
C ILE A 174 12.18 -2.71 -0.28
N ARG A 175 10.94 -3.17 -0.14
CA ARG A 175 10.50 -4.48 -0.65
C ARG A 175 9.04 -4.47 -1.11
N PRO A 176 8.74 -4.95 -2.33
CA PRO A 176 9.67 -5.44 -3.35
C PRO A 176 10.45 -4.34 -4.08
N THR A 177 11.53 -4.72 -4.77
CA THR A 177 12.22 -3.90 -5.79
C THR A 177 12.45 -4.64 -7.11
N GLU A 178 11.96 -5.88 -7.24
CA GLU A 178 11.97 -6.61 -8.49
C GLU A 178 11.13 -5.91 -9.57
N THR A 179 11.61 -5.99 -10.81
CA THR A 179 11.15 -5.09 -11.87
C THR A 179 10.16 -5.72 -12.83
N ASN A 180 10.01 -7.05 -12.81
CA ASN A 180 9.20 -7.75 -13.80
C ASN A 180 7.71 -7.53 -13.55
N GLY A 181 7.03 -6.84 -14.47
CA GLY A 181 5.60 -6.60 -14.40
C GLY A 181 5.18 -5.61 -13.30
N ILE A 182 6.11 -4.80 -12.77
CA ILE A 182 5.83 -3.93 -11.62
C ILE A 182 4.81 -2.85 -11.95
N ALA A 183 4.88 -2.24 -13.13
CA ALA A 183 3.96 -1.17 -13.52
C ALA A 183 2.55 -1.72 -13.76
N VAL A 184 2.43 -2.85 -14.46
CA VAL A 184 1.14 -3.54 -14.66
C VAL A 184 0.58 -4.03 -13.32
N GLY A 185 1.44 -4.55 -12.44
CA GLY A 185 1.09 -4.94 -11.08
C GLY A 185 0.48 -3.80 -10.28
N VAL A 186 1.05 -2.59 -10.35
CA VAL A 186 0.49 -1.40 -9.71
C VAL A 186 -0.87 -1.01 -10.30
N VAL A 187 -1.04 -1.02 -11.63
CA VAL A 187 -2.36 -0.71 -12.23
C VAL A 187 -3.42 -1.73 -11.79
N ASN A 188 -3.08 -3.02 -11.78
CA ASN A 188 -3.96 -4.07 -11.29
C ASN A 188 -4.33 -3.85 -9.82
N PHE A 189 -3.33 -3.55 -8.99
CA PHE A 189 -3.50 -3.28 -7.57
C PHE A 189 -4.45 -2.10 -7.32
N LEU A 190 -4.18 -0.94 -7.92
CA LEU A 190 -4.99 0.27 -7.76
C LEU A 190 -6.42 0.09 -8.31
N THR A 191 -6.58 -0.70 -9.37
CA THR A 191 -7.90 -1.05 -9.93
C THR A 191 -8.66 -1.97 -8.98
N ASN A 192 -8.03 -3.04 -8.50
CA ASN A 192 -8.65 -4.04 -7.64
C ASN A 192 -9.03 -3.50 -6.27
N MET A 193 -8.27 -2.55 -5.72
CA MET A 193 -8.63 -1.88 -4.47
C MET A 193 -9.83 -0.92 -4.61
N GLY A 194 -10.36 -0.74 -5.83
CA GLY A 194 -11.52 0.11 -6.10
C GLY A 194 -11.19 1.59 -6.30
N LEU A 195 -9.90 1.97 -6.35
CA LEU A 195 -9.48 3.38 -6.39
C LEU A 195 -10.03 4.12 -7.61
N PHE A 196 -10.23 3.43 -8.72
CA PHE A 196 -10.71 4.03 -9.97
C PHE A 196 -12.18 3.67 -10.31
N ILE A 197 -12.96 3.20 -9.33
CA ILE A 197 -14.40 2.94 -9.54
C ILE A 197 -15.10 4.21 -10.06
N GLY A 198 -15.80 4.06 -11.19
CA GLY A 198 -16.51 5.14 -11.87
C GLY A 198 -15.75 5.79 -13.04
N GLN A 199 -14.51 5.38 -13.29
CA GLN A 199 -13.78 5.80 -14.49
C GLN A 199 -14.22 5.02 -15.75
N SER A 200 -13.95 5.58 -16.92
CA SER A 200 -14.35 5.01 -18.21
C SER A 200 -13.43 3.87 -18.66
N SER A 201 -13.91 3.01 -19.56
CA SER A 201 -13.05 1.98 -20.17
C SER A 201 -11.84 2.58 -20.91
N ALA A 202 -11.98 3.76 -21.51
CA ALA A 202 -10.88 4.46 -22.16
C ALA A 202 -9.76 4.85 -21.16
N PHE A 203 -10.13 5.22 -19.93
CA PHE A 203 -9.17 5.50 -18.87
C PHE A 203 -8.37 4.24 -18.50
N PHE A 204 -9.04 3.11 -18.28
CA PHE A 204 -8.36 1.84 -17.97
C PHE A 204 -7.49 1.35 -19.12
N ASN A 205 -7.96 1.45 -20.37
CA ASN A 205 -7.17 1.10 -21.54
C ASN A 205 -5.87 1.91 -21.61
N PHE A 206 -5.96 3.22 -21.37
CA PHE A 206 -4.80 4.10 -21.36
C PHE A 206 -3.81 3.75 -20.21
N LEU A 207 -4.31 3.56 -18.99
CA LEU A 207 -3.45 3.18 -17.86
C LEU A 207 -2.73 1.84 -18.09
N HIS A 208 -3.45 0.82 -18.59
CA HIS A 208 -2.84 -0.47 -18.88
C HIS A 208 -1.80 -0.39 -19.99
N GLN A 209 -2.07 0.37 -21.06
CA GLN A 209 -1.09 0.60 -22.12
C GLN A 209 0.18 1.28 -21.57
N LEU A 210 0.02 2.35 -20.78
CA LEU A 210 1.15 3.06 -20.18
C LEU A 210 1.99 2.13 -19.29
N ALA A 211 1.33 1.29 -18.50
CA ALA A 211 2.01 0.33 -17.64
C ALA A 211 2.75 -0.75 -18.42
N GLN A 212 2.16 -1.28 -19.50
CA GLN A 212 2.82 -2.24 -20.40
C GLN A 212 4.06 -1.64 -21.07
N GLU A 213 3.97 -0.40 -21.53
CA GLU A 213 5.10 0.32 -22.12
C GLU A 213 6.21 0.57 -21.08
N ALA A 214 5.84 0.92 -19.85
CA ALA A 214 6.78 1.08 -18.73
C ALA A 214 7.49 -0.24 -18.38
N ASP A 215 6.74 -1.34 -18.28
CA ASP A 215 7.30 -2.68 -18.04
C ASP A 215 8.11 -3.22 -19.24
N ALA A 216 7.89 -2.70 -20.46
CA ALA A 216 8.71 -3.03 -21.63
C ALA A 216 9.99 -2.19 -21.74
N ALA A 217 10.14 -1.12 -20.94
CA ALA A 217 11.36 -0.33 -20.93
C ALA A 217 12.53 -1.14 -20.36
N HIS A 218 13.67 -1.15 -21.05
CA HIS A 218 14.88 -1.84 -20.59
C HIS A 218 16.09 -0.93 -20.75
N ARG A 219 16.93 -0.86 -19.73
CA ARG A 219 18.19 -0.10 -19.80
C ARG A 219 19.08 -0.71 -20.88
N THR A 220 19.48 0.09 -21.87
CA THR A 220 20.41 -0.35 -22.90
C THR A 220 21.82 -0.44 -22.31
N GLY A 221 22.42 -1.64 -22.33
CA GLY A 221 23.80 -1.87 -21.88
C GLY A 221 24.01 -2.62 -20.57
N ALA A 222 23.07 -3.49 -20.17
CA ALA A 222 23.32 -4.57 -19.21
C ALA A 222 23.62 -5.87 -19.97
#